data_AF-A0A6H9SEP0-F1
#
_entry.id   AF-A0A6H9SEP0-F1
#
_cell.length_a   1.000
_cell.length_b   1.000
_cell.length_c   1.000
_cell.angle_alpha   90.00
_cell.angle_beta   90.00
_cell.angle_gamma   90.00
#
_symmetry.space_group_name_H-M   'P 1'
#
loop_
_entity.id
_entity.type
_entity.pdbx_description
1 polymer ?
#
loop_
_entity_poly.entity_id
_entity_poly.type
_entity_poly.pdbx_seq_one_letter_code
_entity_poly.pdbx_strand_id
1 'polypeptide(L)' 'ARRGWPLVAFDAAQLAQCAPLAASRPSDAALARFGVAGVAEPCAMLAAPAGRLLGPKSIVGGVTVALAGPL' A
#
# COMPACT_ATOMS: atom_id res chain seq x y z
N ALA A 1 -4.41 -2.66 17.53
CA ALA A 1 -4.94 -3.68 16.61
C ALA A 1 -5.24 -4.97 17.36
N ARG A 2 -6.23 -5.77 16.93
CA ARG A 2 -6.55 -7.07 17.58
C ARG A 2 -5.39 -8.08 17.56
N ARG A 3 -4.42 -7.88 16.66
CA ARG A 3 -3.24 -8.75 16.48
C ARG A 3 -1.98 -8.25 17.19
N GLY A 4 -2.07 -7.18 17.99
CA GLY A 4 -0.91 -6.61 18.70
C GLY A 4 0.10 -5.85 17.82
N TRP A 5 -0.10 -5.83 16.50
CA TRP A 5 0.76 -5.05 15.60
C TRP A 5 0.45 -3.55 15.66
N PRO A 6 1.48 -2.69 15.56
CA PRO A 6 1.27 -1.27 15.40
C PRO A 6 0.49 -0.99 14.11
N LEU A 7 -0.41 -0.02 14.18
CA LEU A 7 -1.08 0.51 12.99
C LEU A 7 -0.49 1.88 12.71
N VAL A 8 0.04 2.04 11.50
CA VAL A 8 0.59 3.30 11.02
C VAL A 8 -0.29 3.77 9.86
N ALA A 9 -0.64 5.05 9.88
CA ALA A 9 -1.40 5.69 8.82
C ALA A 9 -0.49 6.66 8.06
N PHE A 10 -0.69 6.75 6.76
CA PHE A 10 0.00 7.68 5.87
C PHE A 10 -1.04 8.54 5.16
N ASP A 11 -0.73 9.81 4.95
CA ASP A 11 -1.59 10.71 4.20
C ASP A 11 -1.38 10.59 2.68
N ALA A 12 -2.29 11.18 1.90
CA ALA A 12 -2.23 11.11 0.45
C ALA A 12 -0.96 11.75 -0.15
N ALA A 13 -0.38 12.77 0.51
CA ALA A 13 0.84 13.41 0.04
C ALA A 13 2.05 12.48 0.21
N GLN A 14 2.12 11.74 1.31
CA GLN A 14 3.12 10.69 1.52
C GLN A 14 2.97 9.56 0.50
N LEU A 15 1.74 9.13 0.20
CA LEU A 15 1.50 8.10 -0.82
C LEU A 15 1.90 8.58 -2.23
N ALA A 16 1.66 9.85 -2.56
CA ALA A 16 2.01 10.43 -3.86
C ALA A 16 3.52 10.50 -4.11
N GLN A 17 4.35 10.46 -3.06
CA GLN A 17 5.80 10.42 -3.17
C GLN A 17 6.34 9.02 -3.50
N CYS A 18 5.53 7.97 -3.36
CA CYS A 18 5.93 6.62 -3.76
C CYS A 18 5.95 6.51 -5.29
N ALA A 19 7.05 5.99 -5.82
CA ALA A 19 7.17 5.74 -7.26
C ALA A 19 6.05 4.78 -7.73
N PRO A 20 5.40 5.07 -8.88
CA PRO A 20 4.42 4.15 -9.46
C PRO A 20 5.07 2.80 -9.74
N LEU A 21 4.46 1.74 -9.22
CA LEU A 21 4.89 0.38 -9.49
C LEU A 21 4.31 -0.07 -10.84
N ALA A 22 5.19 -0.37 -11.80
CA ALA A 22 4.79 -0.73 -13.16
C ALA A 22 3.82 -1.94 -13.22
N ALA A 23 3.87 -2.84 -12.24
CA ALA A 23 3.01 -4.01 -12.15
C ALA A 23 1.68 -3.76 -11.39
N SER A 24 1.53 -2.59 -10.75
CA SER A 24 0.37 -2.32 -9.88
C SER A 24 -0.75 -1.67 -10.67
N ARG A 25 -1.90 -2.35 -10.75
CA ARG A 25 -3.12 -1.77 -11.33
C ARG A 25 -3.67 -0.65 -10.44
N PRO A 26 -4.02 0.53 -10.99
CA PRO A 26 -4.70 1.57 -10.23
C PRO A 26 -6.00 1.07 -9.59
N SER A 27 -6.37 1.67 -8.45
CA SER A 27 -7.60 1.40 -7.74
C SER A 27 -8.58 2.56 -7.91
N ASP A 28 -9.71 2.29 -8.55
CA ASP A 28 -10.77 3.30 -8.76
C ASP A 28 -11.29 3.84 -7.42
N ALA A 29 -11.41 2.99 -6.41
CA ALA A 29 -11.82 3.40 -5.07
C ALA A 29 -10.78 4.31 -4.39
N ALA A 30 -9.48 4.04 -4.61
CA ALA A 30 -8.42 4.89 -4.08
C ALA A 30 -8.38 6.26 -4.78
N LEU A 31 -8.55 6.27 -6.09
CA LEU A 31 -8.63 7.51 -6.88
C LEU A 31 -9.84 8.34 -6.46
N ALA A 32 -11.03 7.74 -6.42
CA ALA A 32 -12.26 8.45 -6.08
C ALA A 32 -12.27 9.01 -4.65
N ARG A 33 -11.64 8.30 -3.70
CA ARG A 33 -11.69 8.68 -2.27
C ARG A 33 -10.50 9.53 -1.82
N PHE A 34 -9.33 9.30 -2.39
CA PHE A 34 -8.06 9.87 -1.90
C PHE A 34 -7.24 10.56 -2.99
N GLY A 35 -7.66 10.50 -4.27
CA GLY A 35 -6.91 11.09 -5.38
C GLY A 35 -5.59 10.40 -5.71
N VAL A 36 -5.35 9.19 -5.17
CA VAL A 36 -4.11 8.43 -5.39
C VAL A 36 -4.38 7.13 -6.14
N ALA A 37 -3.40 6.69 -6.93
CA ALA A 37 -3.53 5.48 -7.75
C ALA A 37 -3.74 4.18 -6.92
N GLY A 38 -3.31 4.16 -5.67
CA GLY A 38 -3.47 3.02 -4.78
C GLY A 38 -3.03 3.35 -3.35
N VAL A 39 -3.45 2.50 -2.40
CA VAL A 39 -3.16 2.69 -0.96
C VAL A 39 -2.31 1.54 -0.39
N ALA A 40 -2.70 0.29 -0.64
CA ALA A 40 -2.08 -0.87 0.01
C ALA A 40 -0.57 -0.97 -0.26
N GLU A 41 -0.17 -0.88 -1.51
CA GLU A 41 1.23 -0.99 -1.96
C GLU A 41 2.12 0.16 -1.45
N PRO A 42 1.76 1.44 -1.63
CA PRO A 42 2.57 2.54 -1.09
C PRO A 42 2.61 2.54 0.44
N CYS A 43 1.51 2.19 1.14
CA CYS A 43 1.54 2.04 2.60
C CYS A 43 2.51 0.93 3.04
N ALA A 44 2.53 -0.21 2.35
CA ALA A 44 3.47 -1.30 2.64
C ALA A 44 4.92 -0.86 2.45
N MET A 45 5.21 -0.14 1.36
CA MET A 45 6.56 0.38 1.07
C MET A 45 7.01 1.43 2.11
N LEU A 46 6.14 2.38 2.48
CA LEU A 46 6.46 3.38 3.50
C LEU A 46 6.67 2.77 4.89
N ALA A 47 5.93 1.71 5.21
CA ALA A 47 6.07 0.99 6.48
C ALA A 47 7.29 0.06 6.54
N ALA A 48 7.96 -0.20 5.42
CA ALA A 48 9.16 -1.04 5.33
C ALA A 48 10.36 -0.22 4.80
N PRO A 49 10.99 0.62 5.63
CA PRO A 49 12.21 1.32 5.25
C PRO A 49 13.28 0.33 4.77
N ALA A 50 13.83 0.56 3.57
CA ALA A 50 14.75 -0.35 2.86
C ALA A 50 14.18 -1.72 2.43
N GLY A 51 12.88 -1.95 2.61
CA GLY A 51 12.20 -3.13 2.09
C GLY A 51 11.78 -2.97 0.62
N ARG A 52 11.24 -4.05 0.06
CA ARG A 52 10.52 -4.02 -1.21
C ARG A 52 9.21 -4.78 -1.13
N LEU A 53 8.33 -4.55 -2.10
CA LEU A 53 7.15 -5.40 -2.25
C LEU A 53 7.56 -6.86 -2.50
N LEU A 54 6.87 -7.76 -1.81
CA LEU A 54 7.06 -9.21 -1.93
C LEU A 54 6.24 -9.80 -3.09
N GLY A 55 5.39 -8.99 -3.73
CA GLY A 55 4.56 -9.38 -4.86
C GLY A 55 3.48 -8.33 -5.17
N PRO A 56 2.63 -8.58 -6.17
CA PRO A 56 1.47 -7.74 -6.44
C PRO A 56 0.48 -7.80 -5.27
N LYS A 57 -0.27 -6.72 -5.06
CA LYS A 57 -1.37 -6.72 -4.08
C LYS A 57 -2.40 -7.81 -4.40
N SER A 58 -3.03 -8.33 -3.36
CA SER A 58 -4.12 -9.31 -3.44
C SER A 58 -5.41 -8.74 -2.84
N ILE A 59 -6.56 -9.23 -3.30
CA ILE A 59 -7.87 -8.90 -2.72
C ILE A 59 -8.42 -10.14 -2.02
N VAL A 60 -8.69 -10.02 -0.71
CA VAL A 60 -9.21 -11.11 0.11
C VAL A 60 -10.44 -10.61 0.86
N GLY A 61 -11.61 -11.19 0.58
CA GLY A 61 -12.87 -10.80 1.22
C GLY A 61 -13.23 -9.32 1.04
N GLY A 62 -12.89 -8.72 -0.12
CA GLY A 62 -13.10 -7.31 -0.41
C GLY A 62 -12.05 -6.37 0.18
N VAL A 63 -11.05 -6.88 0.92
CA VAL A 63 -9.94 -6.09 1.46
C VAL A 63 -8.72 -6.25 0.56
N THR A 64 -8.11 -5.12 0.20
CA THR A 64 -6.85 -5.12 -0.57
C THR A 64 -5.66 -5.15 0.38
N VAL A 65 -4.74 -6.09 0.17
CA VAL A 65 -3.55 -6.28 1.00
C VAL A 65 -2.30 -6.31 0.13
N ALA A 66 -1.24 -5.66 0.58
CA ALA A 66 0.10 -5.74 0.01
C ALA A 66 1.10 -6.01 1.13
N LEU A 67 2.20 -6.69 0.80
CA LEU A 67 3.25 -7.06 1.74
C LEU A 67 4.58 -6.50 1.24
N ALA A 68 5.34 -5.90 2.16
CA ALA A 68 6.70 -5.45 1.92
C ALA A 68 7.61 -5.93 3.06
N GLY A 69 8.88 -6.16 2.74
CA GLY A 69 9.86 -6.63 3.72
C GLY A 69 11.25 -6.78 3.11
N PRO A 70 12.22 -7.25 3.93
CA PRO A 70 13.49 -7.73 3.41
C PRO A 70 13.28 -8.96 2.52
N LEU A 71 14.26 -9.23 1.67
CA LEU A 71 14.31 -10.44 0.84
C LEU A 71 15.18 -11.52 1.47
#